data_AF-A0A840Q6D8-F1
#
_entry.id   AF-A0A840Q6D8-F1
#
_cell.length_a   1.000
_cell.length_b   1.000
_cell.length_c   1.000
_cell.angle_alpha   90.00
_cell.angle_beta   90.00
_cell.angle_gamma   90.00
#
_symmetry.space_group_name_H-M   'P 1'
#
loop_
_entity.id
_entity.type
_entity.pdbx_description
1 polymer ?
#
loop_
_entity_poly.entity_id
_entity_poly.type
_entity_poly.pdbx_seq_one_letter_code
_entity_poly.pdbx_strand_id
1 'polypeptide(L)'
;MQQSWMRAVSAVVLAAGLLAGGGAASGQAAPGVRDVDWRNAEFTVPPVGPCPEQSVRFADGAAEAGDSVYRFTPEREIGYADVTGEGVEDALILMDCGPRNSEYSRALIAMTTGPDGVAVRPLGTVVSPPVWTQVPNRFTISQGDIAVGLEDFDTGQNWTEHYRWAQSARAFVRVDGR
;
A
#
# COMPACT_ATOMS: atom_id res chain seq x y z
N MET A 1 -35.55 17.95 59.57
CA MET A 1 -36.65 16.97 59.75
C MET A 1 -37.76 17.34 58.79
N GLN A 2 -38.35 16.34 58.13
CA GLN A 2 -39.64 16.37 57.41
C GLN A 2 -39.63 17.21 56.11
N GLN A 3 -40.18 16.77 54.98
CA GLN A 3 -41.15 15.71 54.74
C GLN A 3 -41.05 15.31 53.25
N SER A 4 -40.92 14.01 53.02
CA SER A 4 -41.37 13.38 51.79
C SER A 4 -42.90 13.55 51.68
N TRP A 5 -43.47 13.55 50.47
CA TRP A 5 -44.53 12.63 50.03
C TRP A 5 -45.06 12.94 48.62
N MET A 6 -45.17 11.85 47.84
CA MET A 6 -46.22 11.48 46.88
C MET A 6 -46.39 12.21 45.53
N ARG A 7 -45.87 11.50 44.50
CA ARG A 7 -46.55 10.99 43.28
C ARG A 7 -47.78 11.75 42.76
N ALA A 8 -47.67 12.25 41.53
CA ALA A 8 -48.78 12.33 40.58
C ALA A 8 -48.38 11.62 39.28
N VAL A 9 -49.14 10.57 38.94
CA VAL A 9 -49.13 9.91 37.63
C VAL A 9 -50.06 10.71 36.72
N SER A 10 -49.60 11.04 35.51
CA SER A 10 -50.49 11.40 34.40
C SER A 10 -49.79 11.07 33.09
N ALA A 11 -50.33 10.07 32.40
CA ALA A 11 -50.03 9.74 31.03
C ALA A 11 -50.70 10.76 30.11
N VAL A 12 -49.99 11.27 29.09
CA VAL A 12 -50.60 11.86 27.90
C VAL A 12 -49.93 11.31 26.65
N VAL A 13 -50.82 10.97 25.73
CA VAL A 13 -50.73 10.36 24.41
C VAL A 13 -49.74 11.04 23.45
N LEU A 14 -49.19 10.19 22.57
CA LEU A 14 -48.39 10.45 21.37
C LEU A 14 -48.83 11.66 20.52
N ALA A 15 -47.86 12.47 20.11
CA ALA A 15 -47.91 13.23 18.86
C ALA A 15 -46.71 12.83 18.00
N ALA A 16 -46.99 12.17 16.88
CA ALA A 16 -46.04 11.83 15.85
C ALA A 16 -45.57 13.11 15.13
N GLY A 17 -44.28 13.45 15.30
CA GLY A 17 -43.58 14.43 14.47
C GLY A 17 -42.66 13.70 13.50
N LEU A 18 -43.16 13.45 12.29
CA LEU A 18 -42.37 13.08 11.12
C LEU A 18 -41.69 14.34 10.54
N LEU A 19 -40.56 14.13 9.87
CA LEU A 19 -39.77 15.06 9.04
C LEU A 19 -38.74 15.88 9.86
N ALA A 20 -37.42 15.81 9.65
CA ALA A 20 -36.66 15.26 8.56
C ALA A 20 -35.40 14.61 9.15
N GLY A 21 -35.31 13.29 9.06
CA GLY A 21 -34.02 12.63 9.08
C GLY A 21 -33.28 13.12 7.84
N GLY A 22 -32.47 14.18 8.02
CA GLY A 22 -31.36 14.45 7.14
C GLY A 22 -30.44 13.24 7.25
N GLY A 23 -30.76 12.20 6.48
CA GLY A 23 -29.82 11.14 6.19
C GLY A 23 -28.62 11.87 5.64
N ALA A 24 -27.58 12.00 6.46
CA ALA A 24 -26.25 12.11 5.93
C ALA A 24 -26.18 10.97 4.94
N ALA A 25 -26.17 11.31 3.65
CA ALA A 25 -25.70 10.38 2.66
C ALA A 25 -24.34 9.97 3.22
N SER A 26 -24.26 8.77 3.79
CA SER A 26 -23.02 8.08 4.02
C SER A 26 -22.48 7.87 2.62
N GLY A 27 -21.86 8.93 2.07
CA GLY A 27 -21.02 8.82 0.90
C GLY A 27 -20.06 7.73 1.29
N GLN A 28 -20.25 6.56 0.68
CA GLN A 28 -19.29 5.48 0.83
C GLN A 28 -17.97 6.12 0.48
N ALA A 29 -17.06 6.20 1.46
CA ALA A 29 -15.71 6.67 1.21
C ALA A 29 -15.22 5.88 -0.01
N ALA A 30 -14.68 6.60 -1.00
CA ALA A 30 -14.11 5.94 -2.15
C ALA A 30 -13.12 4.88 -1.65
N PRO A 31 -13.13 3.66 -2.22
CA PRO A 31 -12.22 2.61 -1.79
C PRO A 31 -10.78 3.13 -1.85
N GLY A 32 -10.03 2.96 -0.75
CA GLY A 32 -8.66 3.42 -0.67
C GLY A 32 -7.68 2.38 -1.19
N VAL A 33 -6.39 2.72 -1.16
CA VAL A 33 -5.29 1.81 -1.54
C VAL A 33 -5.31 0.46 -0.80
N ARG A 34 -5.89 0.44 0.41
CA ARG A 34 -6.03 -0.76 1.25
C ARG A 34 -7.15 -1.70 0.80
N ASP A 35 -8.14 -1.16 0.09
CA ASP A 35 -9.31 -1.92 -0.37
C ASP A 35 -9.04 -2.66 -1.70
N VAL A 36 -7.88 -2.39 -2.33
CA VAL A 36 -7.42 -3.09 -3.53
C VAL A 36 -7.03 -4.52 -3.15
N ASP A 37 -7.64 -5.51 -3.80
CA ASP A 37 -7.17 -6.90 -3.72
C ASP A 37 -5.91 -7.09 -4.56
N TRP A 38 -4.79 -6.58 -4.05
CA TRP A 38 -3.49 -6.55 -4.74
C TRP A 38 -3.06 -7.90 -5.30
N ARG A 39 -3.41 -9.00 -4.62
CA ARG A 39 -3.01 -10.35 -5.03
C ARG A 39 -3.84 -10.87 -6.20
N ASN A 40 -5.00 -10.27 -6.50
CA ASN A 40 -5.86 -10.63 -7.62
C ASN A 40 -6.14 -9.45 -8.58
N ALA A 41 -5.43 -8.33 -8.40
CA ALA A 41 -5.59 -7.13 -9.21
C ALA A 41 -4.78 -7.19 -10.51
N GLU A 42 -5.19 -6.38 -11.47
CA GLU A 42 -4.39 -6.04 -12.64
C GLU A 42 -3.85 -4.62 -12.50
N PHE A 43 -2.54 -4.45 -12.63
CA PHE A 43 -1.90 -3.14 -12.58
C PHE A 43 -0.56 -3.13 -13.31
N THR A 44 -0.08 -1.92 -13.62
CA THR A 44 1.26 -1.70 -14.16
C THR A 44 2.30 -1.84 -13.05
N VAL A 45 3.12 -2.88 -13.12
CA VAL A 45 4.28 -3.09 -12.24
C VAL A 45 5.42 -2.22 -12.79
N PRO A 46 6.02 -1.33 -11.97
CA PRO A 46 7.20 -0.57 -12.40
C PRO A 46 8.41 -1.51 -12.55
N PRO A 47 9.55 -1.04 -13.12
CA PRO A 47 10.70 -1.92 -13.35
C PRO A 47 11.20 -2.64 -12.09
N VAL A 48 11.45 -3.96 -12.20
CA VAL A 48 11.97 -4.83 -11.12
C VAL A 48 13.19 -5.58 -11.64
N GLY A 49 14.38 -5.17 -11.20
CA GLY A 49 15.64 -5.72 -11.71
C GLY A 49 15.72 -5.63 -13.24
N PRO A 50 15.89 -6.76 -13.96
CA PRO A 50 15.93 -6.79 -15.42
C PRO A 50 14.53 -6.74 -16.06
N CYS A 51 13.45 -6.88 -15.29
CA CYS A 51 12.09 -6.84 -15.82
C CYS A 51 11.67 -5.39 -16.10
N PRO A 52 11.24 -5.06 -17.34
CA PRO A 52 10.75 -3.74 -17.67
C PRO A 52 9.39 -3.47 -17.01
N GLU A 53 8.94 -2.22 -17.10
CA GLU A 53 7.57 -1.86 -16.74
C GLU A 53 6.57 -2.68 -17.59
N GLN A 54 5.56 -3.25 -16.94
CA GLN A 54 4.63 -4.18 -17.58
C GLN A 54 3.25 -4.14 -16.91
N SER A 55 2.18 -4.21 -17.71
CA SER A 55 0.83 -4.49 -17.17
C SER A 55 0.71 -5.96 -16.84
N VAL A 56 0.35 -6.27 -15.60
CA VAL A 56 0.34 -7.62 -15.04
C VAL A 56 -0.99 -7.88 -14.34
N ARG A 57 -1.68 -8.95 -14.75
CA ARG A 57 -2.87 -9.45 -14.06
C ARG A 57 -2.48 -10.57 -13.10
N PHE A 58 -2.58 -10.30 -11.80
CA PHE A 58 -2.29 -11.26 -10.76
C PHE A 58 -3.47 -12.19 -10.47
N ALA A 59 -3.14 -13.42 -10.11
CA ALA A 59 -4.03 -14.39 -9.51
C ALA A 59 -3.30 -15.00 -8.32
N ASP A 60 -3.87 -14.91 -7.12
CA ASP A 60 -3.29 -15.39 -5.86
C ASP A 60 -1.85 -14.90 -5.60
N GLY A 61 -1.54 -13.68 -6.05
CA GLY A 61 -0.24 -13.02 -5.86
C GLY A 61 0.84 -13.48 -6.83
N ALA A 62 0.48 -14.20 -7.90
CA ALA A 62 1.42 -14.56 -8.96
C ALA A 62 0.83 -14.23 -10.34
N ALA A 63 1.70 -14.00 -11.30
CA ALA A 63 1.32 -13.72 -12.68
C ALA A 63 2.45 -14.05 -13.64
N GLU A 64 2.10 -14.12 -14.91
CA GLU A 64 3.05 -14.18 -16.00
C GLU A 64 2.66 -13.13 -17.04
N ALA A 65 3.64 -12.37 -17.51
CA ALA A 65 3.44 -11.38 -18.55
C ALA A 65 4.70 -11.28 -19.41
N GLY A 66 4.53 -11.47 -20.73
CA GLY A 66 5.66 -11.68 -21.63
C GLY A 66 6.47 -12.93 -21.24
N ASP A 67 7.79 -12.78 -21.19
CA ASP A 67 8.73 -13.84 -20.82
C ASP A 67 9.04 -13.88 -19.31
N SER A 68 8.36 -13.03 -18.51
CA SER A 68 8.63 -12.83 -17.09
C SER A 68 7.51 -13.39 -16.22
N VAL A 69 7.91 -13.87 -15.04
CA VAL A 69 7.04 -14.29 -13.95
C VAL A 69 7.14 -13.24 -12.84
N TYR A 70 5.98 -12.80 -12.34
CA TYR A 70 5.86 -11.82 -11.26
C TYR A 70 5.24 -12.48 -10.04
N ARG A 71 5.78 -12.23 -8.86
CA ARG A 71 5.28 -12.81 -7.61
C ARG A 71 5.37 -11.81 -6.47
N PHE A 72 4.28 -11.69 -5.72
CA PHE A 72 4.35 -11.13 -4.38
C PHE A 72 5.23 -12.02 -3.53
N THR A 73 6.15 -11.45 -2.76
CA THR A 73 6.93 -12.24 -1.81
C THR A 73 5.97 -12.87 -0.78
N PRO A 74 5.84 -14.22 -0.74
CA PRO A 74 4.71 -14.89 -0.09
C PRO A 74 4.69 -14.72 1.44
N GLU A 75 5.83 -14.42 2.05
CA GLU A 75 5.97 -14.27 3.51
C GLU A 75 5.89 -12.81 3.99
N ARG A 76 5.63 -11.85 3.08
CA ARG A 76 5.69 -10.43 3.40
C ARG A 76 4.34 -9.75 3.20
N GLU A 77 3.94 -9.00 4.22
CA GLU A 77 2.75 -8.16 4.17
C GLU A 77 2.99 -6.93 3.28
N ILE A 78 1.92 -6.46 2.67
CA ILE A 78 1.91 -5.18 1.96
C ILE A 78 1.94 -4.07 3.02
N GLY A 79 2.90 -3.17 2.91
CA GLY A 79 2.98 -1.99 3.76
C GLY A 79 2.08 -0.89 3.24
N TYR A 80 1.56 -0.07 4.14
CA TYR A 80 0.71 1.07 3.78
C TYR A 80 1.10 2.30 4.58
N ALA A 81 1.36 3.40 3.88
CA ALA A 81 1.60 4.71 4.48
C ALA A 81 1.50 5.81 3.42
N ASP A 82 1.21 7.04 3.85
CA ASP A 82 1.37 8.23 3.00
C ASP A 82 2.87 8.52 2.82
N VAL A 83 3.45 8.04 1.72
CA VAL A 83 4.88 8.27 1.41
C VAL A 83 5.09 9.46 0.50
N THR A 84 4.03 9.96 -0.11
CA THR A 84 4.04 11.14 -1.00
C THR A 84 3.79 12.46 -0.26
N GLY A 85 3.20 12.40 0.93
CA GLY A 85 2.79 13.54 1.74
C GLY A 85 1.47 14.17 1.29
N GLU A 86 0.64 13.44 0.55
CA GLU A 86 -0.61 13.93 -0.06
C GLU A 86 -1.84 13.67 0.81
N GLY A 87 -1.67 13.06 1.99
CA GLY A 87 -2.75 12.71 2.90
C GLY A 87 -3.54 11.46 2.48
N VAL A 88 -3.05 10.74 1.48
CA VAL A 88 -3.59 9.45 1.02
C VAL A 88 -2.50 8.40 1.19
N GLU A 89 -2.87 7.22 1.68
CA GLU A 89 -1.91 6.13 1.82
C GLU A 89 -1.55 5.53 0.47
N ASP A 90 -0.31 5.06 0.39
CA ASP A 90 0.27 4.34 -0.72
C ASP A 90 0.61 2.92 -0.28
N ALA A 91 0.58 1.95 -1.20
CA ALA A 91 0.98 0.58 -0.96
C ALA A 91 2.45 0.37 -1.30
N LEU A 92 3.18 -0.29 -0.40
CA LEU A 92 4.56 -0.74 -0.58
C LEU A 92 4.59 -2.27 -0.66
N ILE A 93 5.05 -2.77 -1.80
CA ILE A 93 4.96 -4.20 -2.16
C ILE A 93 6.36 -4.72 -2.48
N LEU A 94 6.76 -5.82 -1.84
CA LEU A 94 7.93 -6.59 -2.27
C LEU A 94 7.53 -7.49 -3.44
N MET A 95 8.12 -7.21 -4.60
CA MET A 95 7.81 -7.88 -5.86
C MET A 95 9.04 -8.62 -6.35
N ASP A 96 8.88 -9.91 -6.62
CA ASP A 96 9.85 -10.74 -7.30
C ASP A 96 9.53 -10.76 -8.80
N CYS A 97 10.56 -10.61 -9.63
CA CYS A 97 10.45 -10.77 -11.08
C CYS A 97 11.66 -11.47 -11.69
N GLY A 98 11.42 -12.39 -12.62
CA GLY A 98 12.46 -13.08 -13.37
C GLY A 98 11.91 -14.00 -14.45
N PRO A 99 12.79 -14.63 -15.27
CA PRO A 99 12.38 -15.62 -16.24
C PRO A 99 11.73 -16.86 -15.60
N ARG A 100 10.94 -17.59 -16.39
CA ARG A 100 10.44 -18.92 -16.00
C ARG A 100 11.63 -19.84 -15.73
N ASN A 101 11.75 -20.34 -14.49
CA ASN A 101 12.80 -21.27 -14.06
C ASN A 101 14.22 -20.70 -13.94
N SER A 102 14.37 -19.39 -13.73
CA SER A 102 15.66 -18.77 -13.35
C SER A 102 15.55 -18.12 -11.98
N GLU A 103 16.62 -17.46 -11.59
CA GLU A 103 16.71 -16.54 -10.47
C GLU A 103 15.80 -15.33 -10.69
N TYR A 104 15.26 -14.81 -9.58
CA TYR A 104 14.36 -13.67 -9.57
C TYR A 104 15.08 -12.50 -8.90
N SER A 105 14.94 -11.32 -9.48
CA SER A 105 15.27 -10.07 -8.79
C SER A 105 14.10 -9.66 -7.90
N ARG A 106 14.40 -9.10 -6.73
CA ARG A 106 13.40 -8.54 -5.83
C ARG A 106 13.53 -7.03 -5.76
N ALA A 107 12.41 -6.33 -5.84
CA ALA A 107 12.34 -4.89 -5.63
C ALA A 107 11.25 -4.54 -4.62
N LEU A 108 11.39 -3.38 -3.98
CA LEU A 108 10.29 -2.72 -3.27
C LEU A 108 9.66 -1.72 -4.24
N ILE A 109 8.39 -1.92 -4.59
CA ILE A 109 7.63 -1.03 -5.45
C ILE A 109 6.60 -0.26 -4.63
N ALA A 110 6.23 0.92 -5.11
CA ALA A 110 5.21 1.76 -4.52
C ALA A 110 4.06 1.99 -5.51
N MET A 111 2.83 1.81 -5.02
CA MET A 111 1.59 1.92 -5.77
C MET A 111 0.65 2.87 -5.04
N THR A 112 -0.21 3.56 -5.77
CA THR A 112 -1.24 4.43 -5.19
C THR A 112 -2.57 4.26 -5.93
N THR A 113 -3.61 4.88 -5.38
CA THR A 113 -4.94 4.95 -6.03
C THR A 113 -5.20 6.36 -6.53
N GLY A 114 -6.02 6.47 -7.58
CA GLY A 114 -6.51 7.73 -8.11
C GLY A 114 -7.40 8.45 -7.10
N PRO A 115 -7.73 9.73 -7.34
CA PRO A 115 -8.65 10.49 -6.48
C PRO A 115 -10.05 9.88 -6.37
N ASP A 116 -10.43 9.04 -7.33
CA ASP A 116 -11.67 8.28 -7.35
C ASP A 116 -11.59 6.97 -6.54
N GLY A 117 -10.40 6.60 -6.04
CA GLY A 117 -10.16 5.36 -5.31
C GLY A 117 -10.15 4.10 -6.18
N VAL A 118 -10.40 4.23 -7.49
CA VAL A 118 -10.60 3.08 -8.37
C VAL A 118 -9.36 2.80 -9.22
N ALA A 119 -8.74 3.86 -9.76
CA ALA A 119 -7.61 3.67 -10.66
C ALA A 119 -6.30 3.41 -9.89
N VAL A 120 -5.76 2.20 -9.96
CA VAL A 120 -4.42 1.87 -9.44
C VAL A 120 -3.35 2.41 -10.38
N ARG A 121 -2.31 3.05 -9.84
CA ARG A 121 -1.16 3.54 -10.62
C ARG A 121 0.16 3.35 -9.86
N PRO A 122 1.28 3.09 -10.56
CA PRO A 122 2.59 3.04 -9.93
C PRO A 122 3.04 4.45 -9.51
N LEU A 123 3.61 4.55 -8.32
CA LEU A 123 4.48 5.67 -7.93
C LEU A 123 5.93 5.42 -8.39
N GLY A 124 6.29 4.14 -8.58
CA GLY A 124 7.57 3.71 -9.11
C GLY A 124 8.26 2.68 -8.21
N THR A 125 9.53 2.44 -8.50
CA THR A 125 10.37 1.50 -7.74
C THR A 125 11.11 2.27 -6.65
N VAL A 126 10.93 1.86 -5.39
CA VAL A 126 11.62 2.45 -4.24
C VAL A 126 13.08 2.01 -4.25
N VAL A 127 13.30 0.71 -4.39
CA VAL A 127 14.65 0.13 -4.54
C VAL A 127 14.58 -1.13 -5.38
N SER A 128 15.53 -1.25 -6.30
CA SER A 128 15.78 -2.47 -7.10
C SER A 128 17.29 -2.65 -7.19
N PRO A 129 17.88 -3.56 -6.39
CA PRO A 129 19.31 -3.81 -6.43
C PRO A 129 19.77 -4.24 -7.84
N PRO A 130 21.02 -3.92 -8.22
CA PRO A 130 21.52 -4.14 -9.58
C PRO A 130 21.82 -5.62 -9.89
N VAL A 131 21.88 -6.46 -8.85
CA VAL A 131 22.16 -7.90 -8.96
C VAL A 131 21.10 -8.68 -8.20
N TRP A 132 20.71 -9.84 -8.72
CA TRP A 132 19.65 -10.68 -8.16
C TRP A 132 19.98 -11.23 -6.77
N THR A 133 21.27 -11.25 -6.40
CA THR A 133 21.73 -11.73 -5.09
C THR A 133 21.52 -10.74 -3.96
N GLN A 134 21.27 -9.48 -4.32
CA GLN A 134 20.91 -8.43 -3.38
C GLN A 134 19.39 -8.25 -3.40
N VAL A 135 18.74 -8.43 -2.25
CA VAL A 135 17.29 -8.41 -2.15
C VAL A 135 16.82 -7.51 -0.99
N PRO A 136 15.81 -6.66 -1.21
CA PRO A 136 15.13 -6.04 -0.09
C PRO A 136 14.31 -7.11 0.64
N ASN A 137 14.57 -7.30 1.93
CA ASN A 137 13.94 -8.36 2.73
C ASN A 137 12.96 -7.84 3.78
N ARG A 138 13.05 -6.54 4.12
CA ARG A 138 12.16 -5.84 5.07
C ARG A 138 12.17 -4.34 4.79
N PHE A 139 11.16 -3.65 5.26
CA PHE A 139 11.17 -2.18 5.29
C PHE A 139 10.38 -1.66 6.49
N THR A 140 10.72 -0.46 6.94
CA THR A 140 9.95 0.31 7.92
C THR A 140 9.71 1.71 7.39
N ILE A 141 8.62 2.33 7.84
CA ILE A 141 8.21 3.65 7.40
C ILE A 141 8.09 4.55 8.61
N SER A 142 8.68 5.74 8.54
CA SER A 142 8.57 6.76 9.59
C SER A 142 8.59 8.14 8.95
N GLN A 143 7.53 8.92 9.18
CA GLN A 143 7.45 10.31 8.70
C GLN A 143 7.72 10.48 7.19
N GLY A 144 7.27 9.53 6.37
CA GLY A 144 7.48 9.52 4.91
C GLY A 144 8.85 9.01 4.46
N ASP A 145 9.77 8.70 5.38
CA ASP A 145 11.01 8.01 5.09
C ASP A 145 10.82 6.49 5.12
N ILE A 146 11.41 5.82 4.13
CA ILE A 146 11.35 4.37 3.98
C ILE A 146 12.75 3.82 4.24
N ALA A 147 12.95 3.13 5.37
CA ALA A 147 14.17 2.39 5.65
C ALA A 147 14.03 0.96 5.13
N VAL A 148 14.84 0.57 4.15
CA VAL A 148 14.80 -0.75 3.50
C VAL A 148 16.00 -1.57 3.94
N GLY A 149 15.73 -2.72 4.57
CA GLY A 149 16.76 -3.70 4.88
C GLY A 149 17.09 -4.54 3.64
N LEU A 150 18.35 -4.52 3.25
CA LEU A 150 18.90 -5.25 2.13
C LEU A 150 19.79 -6.39 2.64
N GLU A 151 19.74 -7.50 1.92
CA GLU A 151 20.55 -8.69 2.16
C GLU A 151 21.21 -9.10 0.85
N ASP A 152 22.50 -9.39 0.91
CA ASP A 152 23.25 -10.06 -0.13
C ASP A 152 23.48 -11.50 0.31
N PHE A 153 22.77 -12.46 -0.28
CA PHE A 153 22.91 -13.87 0.12
C PHE A 153 24.15 -14.57 -0.46
N ASP A 154 24.86 -13.96 -1.43
CA ASP A 154 26.15 -14.48 -1.86
C ASP A 154 27.22 -14.24 -0.79
N THR A 155 27.19 -13.06 -0.17
CA THR A 155 28.21 -12.64 0.81
C THR A 155 27.75 -12.74 2.26
N GLY A 156 26.45 -12.93 2.50
CA GLY A 156 25.82 -12.86 3.82
C GLY A 156 25.73 -11.45 4.40
N GLN A 157 26.10 -10.41 3.62
CA GLN A 157 26.07 -9.04 4.10
C GLN A 157 24.64 -8.52 4.21
N ASN A 158 24.43 -7.67 5.22
CA ASN A 158 23.16 -6.98 5.43
C ASN A 158 23.43 -5.50 5.64
N TRP A 159 22.62 -4.64 5.04
CA TRP A 159 22.67 -3.20 5.26
C TRP A 159 21.27 -2.59 5.21
N THR A 160 21.19 -1.29 5.45
CA THR A 160 19.94 -0.54 5.37
C THR A 160 20.17 0.68 4.51
N GLU A 161 19.19 0.96 3.66
CA GLU A 161 19.14 2.15 2.83
C GLU A 161 17.87 2.92 3.13
N HIS A 162 17.92 4.24 3.10
CA HIS A 162 16.77 5.10 3.32
C HIS A 162 16.39 5.82 2.04
N TYR A 163 15.08 5.85 1.79
CA TYR A 163 14.48 6.45 0.63
C TYR A 163 13.39 7.43 1.05
N ARG A 164 13.21 8.48 0.24
CA ARG A 164 12.14 9.46 0.38
C ARG A 164 11.54 9.79 -0.98
N TRP A 165 10.25 10.08 -1.02
CA TRP A 165 9.62 10.65 -2.20
C TRP A 165 10.14 12.07 -2.49
N ALA A 166 10.68 12.28 -3.69
CA ALA A 166 11.08 13.59 -4.19
C ALA A 166 10.02 14.13 -5.15
N GLN A 167 9.19 15.06 -4.66
CA GLN A 167 8.11 15.67 -5.45
C GLN A 167 8.58 16.30 -6.78
N SER A 168 9.79 16.89 -6.79
CA SER A 168 10.37 17.50 -8.00
C SER A 168 10.71 16.49 -9.10
N ALA A 169 11.13 15.29 -8.72
CA ALA A 169 11.49 14.22 -9.66
C ALA A 169 10.33 13.24 -9.90
N ARG A 170 9.29 13.28 -9.05
CA ARG A 170 8.23 12.27 -8.98
C ARG A 170 8.80 10.85 -8.90
N ALA A 171 9.77 10.68 -8.01
CA ALA A 171 10.48 9.42 -7.81
C ALA A 171 10.96 9.29 -6.36
N PHE A 172 11.25 8.06 -5.95
CA PHE A 172 11.95 7.79 -4.69
C PHE A 172 13.45 8.04 -4.89
N VAL A 173 14.05 8.79 -3.96
CA VAL A 173 15.48 9.07 -3.95
C VAL A 173 16.08 8.53 -2.67
N ARG A 174 17.29 7.96 -2.79
CA ARG A 174 18.07 7.54 -1.62
C ARG A 174 18.57 8.78 -0.87
N VAL A 175 18.46 8.79 0.46
CA VAL A 175 18.79 9.97 1.30
C VAL A 175 20.00 9.77 2.22
N ASP A 176 20.65 8.60 2.18
CA ASP A 176 21.76 8.25 3.08
C ASP A 176 23.10 8.93 2.74
N GLY A 177 23.12 9.82 1.74
CA GLY A 177 24.29 10.65 1.43
C GLY A 177 25.54 9.89 0.96
N ARG A 178 25.39 8.74 0.30
CA ARG A 178 26.50 8.05 -0.40
C ARG A 178 26.50 8.36 -1.89
#